data_AF-A0A9E5UYP3-F1
#
_entry.id   AF-A0A9E5UYP3-F1
#
_cell.length_a   1.000
_cell.length_b   1.000
_cell.length_c   1.000
_cell.angle_alpha   90.00
_cell.angle_beta   90.00
_cell.angle_gamma   90.00
#
_symmetry.space_group_name_H-M   'P 1'
#
loop_
_entity.id
_entity.type
_entity.pdbx_description
1 polymer ?
#
loop_
_entity_poly.entity_id
_entity_poly.type
_entity_poly.pdbx_seq_one_letter_code
_entity_poly.pdbx_strand_id
1 'polypeptide(L)'
;MQPPPDYFLPTLRHVLGQPLDAAGYALQAVPSYLARGLFRHQKALAAEQFAFLEFQVLDYPQQGWTRMQVSLLKNSLADARAATPHQVEVSLARLLWETFDLHLLPGPDHWWTFRNVAEGGQVLAEAGQWLFAYGVPWLEDRLQPGED
;
A
#
# COMPACT_ATOMS: atom_id res chain seq x y z
N MET A 1 -5.67 -24.99 -0.81
CA MET A 1 -5.07 -23.64 -0.83
C MET A 1 -5.97 -22.77 0.01
N GLN A 2 -5.44 -22.07 1.02
CA GLN A 2 -6.23 -21.09 1.77
C GLN A 2 -6.47 -19.86 0.89
N PRO A 3 -7.66 -19.26 0.90
CA PRO A 3 -7.91 -18.04 0.15
C PRO A 3 -6.99 -16.92 0.67
N PRO A 4 -6.48 -16.01 -0.18
CA PRO A 4 -5.49 -15.03 0.22
C PRO A 4 -5.84 -14.11 1.37
N PRO A 5 -7.10 -13.73 1.65
CA PRO A 5 -7.42 -13.03 2.89
C PRO A 5 -6.96 -13.77 4.15
N ASP A 6 -6.98 -15.12 4.13
CA ASP A 6 -6.71 -15.95 5.30
C ASP A 6 -5.22 -16.00 5.67
N TYR A 7 -4.32 -15.84 4.70
CA TYR A 7 -2.88 -15.84 4.95
C TYR A 7 -2.21 -14.48 4.75
N PHE A 8 -2.75 -13.62 3.87
CA PHE A 8 -2.10 -12.36 3.53
C PHE A 8 -2.10 -11.38 4.70
N LEU A 9 -3.22 -11.21 5.42
CA LEU A 9 -3.26 -10.30 6.57
C LEU A 9 -2.27 -10.70 7.68
N PRO A 10 -2.19 -11.98 8.11
CA PRO A 10 -1.13 -12.43 9.00
C PRO A 10 0.28 -12.11 8.49
N THR A 11 0.57 -12.37 7.21
CA THR A 11 1.89 -12.08 6.61
C THR A 11 2.17 -10.58 6.56
N LEU A 12 1.21 -9.76 6.14
CA LEU A 12 1.32 -8.30 6.13
C LEU A 12 1.64 -7.76 7.52
N ARG A 13 0.94 -8.24 8.55
CA ARG A 13 1.20 -7.85 9.94
C ARG A 13 2.56 -8.33 10.44
N HIS A 14 2.99 -9.52 10.04
CA HIS A 14 4.30 -10.04 10.42
C HIS A 14 5.44 -9.23 9.79
N VAL A 15 5.32 -8.87 8.51
CA VAL A 15 6.39 -8.22 7.74
C VAL A 15 6.39 -6.70 7.94
N LEU A 16 5.22 -6.06 7.85
CA LEU A 16 5.08 -4.60 7.86
C LEU A 16 4.33 -4.05 9.08
N GLY A 17 3.84 -4.89 9.99
CA GLY A 17 3.04 -4.44 11.13
C GLY A 17 3.79 -3.44 12.02
N GLN A 18 4.98 -3.81 12.51
CA GLN A 18 5.77 -2.90 13.34
C GLN A 18 6.16 -1.60 12.60
N PRO A 19 6.65 -1.63 11.34
CA PRO A 19 6.89 -0.40 10.58
C PRO A 19 5.65 0.49 10.41
N LEU A 20 4.49 -0.08 10.13
CA LEU A 20 3.22 0.65 9.96
C LEU A 20 2.78 1.29 11.29
N ASP A 21 2.83 0.53 12.38
CA ASP A 21 2.51 1.00 13.72
C ASP A 21 3.46 2.14 14.14
N ALA A 22 4.76 1.99 13.90
CA ALA A 22 5.76 3.01 14.20
C ALA A 22 5.58 4.28 13.37
N ALA A 23 5.12 4.15 12.12
CA ALA A 23 4.77 5.28 11.27
C ALA A 23 3.41 5.91 11.64
N GLY A 24 2.63 5.30 12.52
CA GLY A 24 1.32 5.79 12.97
C GLY A 24 0.14 5.41 12.07
N TYR A 25 0.30 4.40 11.21
CA TYR A 25 -0.74 3.91 10.33
C TYR A 25 -1.49 2.73 10.96
N ALA A 26 -2.78 2.94 11.29
CA ALA A 26 -3.63 1.92 11.89
C ALA A 26 -4.46 1.19 10.83
N LEU A 27 -4.57 -0.14 10.93
CA LEU A 27 -5.42 -0.95 10.06
C LEU A 27 -6.91 -0.60 10.26
N GLN A 28 -7.61 -0.27 9.17
CA GLN A 28 -9.06 -0.22 9.13
C GLN A 28 -9.61 -1.64 8.98
N ALA A 29 -9.96 -2.29 10.11
CA ALA A 29 -10.49 -3.65 10.15
C ALA A 29 -11.96 -3.75 9.69
N VAL A 30 -12.29 -3.17 8.53
CA VAL A 30 -13.63 -3.18 7.95
C VAL A 30 -13.85 -4.53 7.24
N PRO A 31 -14.82 -5.37 7.66
CA PRO A 31 -14.96 -6.73 7.13
C PRO A 31 -15.17 -6.79 5.61
N SER A 32 -15.89 -5.84 5.03
CA SER A 32 -16.15 -5.81 3.59
C SER A 32 -14.90 -5.50 2.76
N TYR A 33 -13.92 -4.76 3.31
CA TYR A 33 -12.64 -4.52 2.65
C TYR A 33 -11.77 -5.78 2.69
N LEU A 34 -11.63 -6.37 3.88
CA LEU A 34 -10.83 -7.58 4.07
C LEU A 34 -11.33 -8.74 3.21
N ALA A 35 -12.66 -8.92 3.13
CA ALA A 35 -13.28 -9.94 2.28
C ALA A 35 -12.99 -9.76 0.78
N ARG A 36 -12.64 -8.54 0.35
CA ARG A 36 -12.28 -8.19 -1.04
C ARG A 36 -10.77 -8.10 -1.26
N GLY A 37 -9.95 -8.52 -0.28
CA GLY A 37 -8.50 -8.42 -0.35
C GLY A 37 -7.97 -7.00 -0.27
N LEU A 38 -8.74 -6.04 0.25
CA LEU A 38 -8.31 -4.67 0.47
C LEU A 38 -7.91 -4.48 1.93
N PHE A 39 -6.63 -4.22 2.17
CA PHE A 39 -6.09 -3.94 3.50
C PHE A 39 -5.69 -2.47 3.57
N ARG A 40 -6.56 -1.64 4.14
CA ARG A 40 -6.34 -0.19 4.27
C ARG A 40 -5.79 0.15 5.64
N HIS A 41 -4.67 0.88 5.67
CA HIS A 41 -4.18 1.53 6.87
C HIS A 41 -4.40 3.03 6.76
N GLN A 42 -4.69 3.68 7.88
CA GLN A 42 -5.00 5.10 7.95
C GLN A 42 -4.13 5.78 9.00
N LYS A 43 -3.71 7.00 8.70
CA LYS A 43 -3.06 7.93 9.63
C LYS A 43 -3.73 9.30 9.52
N ALA A 44 -4.04 9.92 10.66
CA ALA A 44 -4.38 11.33 10.68
C ALA A 44 -3.10 12.16 10.51
N LEU A 45 -3.14 13.12 9.60
CA LEU A 45 -2.07 14.10 9.35
C LEU A 45 -2.42 15.44 10.00
N ALA A 46 -1.54 16.43 9.84
CA ALA A 46 -1.84 17.81 10.21
C ALA A 46 -2.98 18.38 9.35
N ALA A 47 -3.54 19.52 9.79
CA ALA A 47 -4.54 20.29 9.04
C ALA A 47 -5.78 19.48 8.58
N GLU A 48 -6.25 18.56 9.42
CA GLU A 48 -7.45 17.74 9.16
C GLU A 48 -7.34 16.85 7.91
N GLN A 49 -6.11 16.53 7.49
CA GLN A 49 -5.87 15.59 6.40
C GLN A 49 -5.70 14.17 6.93
N PHE A 50 -5.94 13.20 6.06
CA PHE A 50 -5.78 11.77 6.32
C PHE A 50 -4.94 11.16 5.21
N ALA A 51 -3.97 10.34 5.60
CA ALA A 51 -3.20 9.50 4.71
C ALA A 51 -3.71 8.06 4.79
N PHE A 52 -3.77 7.39 3.65
CA PHE A 52 -4.16 6.00 3.56
C PHE A 52 -3.15 5.21 2.72
N LEU A 53 -2.82 4.02 3.22
CA LEU A 53 -2.02 3.03 2.54
C LEU A 53 -2.92 1.83 2.25
N GLU A 54 -3.12 1.51 0.98
CA GLU A 54 -3.96 0.40 0.57
C GLU A 54 -3.13 -0.70 -0.05
N PHE A 55 -3.20 -1.89 0.52
CA PHE A 55 -2.70 -3.10 -0.11
C PHE A 55 -3.90 -3.81 -0.74
N GLN A 56 -4.00 -3.75 -2.07
CA GLN A 56 -5.00 -4.49 -2.83
C GLN A 56 -4.42 -5.82 -3.26
N VAL A 57 -5.08 -6.90 -2.87
CA VAL A 57 -4.69 -8.28 -3.19
C VAL A 57 -5.78 -8.92 -4.04
N LEU A 58 -5.37 -9.54 -5.14
CA LEU A 58 -6.25 -10.23 -6.08
C LEU A 58 -5.79 -11.67 -6.24
N ASP A 59 -6.67 -12.61 -5.91
CA ASP A 59 -6.38 -14.04 -6.09
C ASP A 59 -6.80 -14.56 -7.46
N TYR A 60 -5.96 -15.39 -8.03
CA TYR A 60 -6.22 -16.07 -9.30
C TYR A 60 -6.05 -17.58 -9.08
N PRO A 61 -7.00 -18.24 -8.38
CA PRO A 61 -6.86 -19.62 -7.93
C PRO A 61 -6.77 -20.60 -9.09
N GLN A 62 -7.39 -20.30 -10.23
CA GLN A 62 -7.30 -21.13 -11.44
C GLN A 62 -5.89 -21.06 -12.08
N GLN A 63 -5.18 -19.95 -11.87
CA GLN A 63 -3.86 -19.69 -12.43
C GLN A 63 -2.72 -19.98 -11.43
N GLY A 64 -3.05 -20.19 -10.15
CA GLY A 64 -2.11 -20.52 -9.09
C GLY A 64 -1.15 -19.39 -8.74
N TRP A 65 -1.61 -18.14 -8.85
CA TRP A 65 -0.87 -16.97 -8.41
C TRP A 65 -1.81 -15.91 -7.82
N THR A 66 -1.23 -15.03 -7.01
CA THR A 66 -1.89 -13.89 -6.38
C THR A 66 -1.14 -12.63 -6.80
N ARG A 67 -1.85 -11.52 -6.95
CA ARG A 67 -1.29 -10.21 -7.26
C ARG A 67 -1.51 -9.22 -6.13
N MET A 68 -0.55 -8.32 -5.93
CA MET A 68 -0.65 -7.22 -4.98
C MET A 68 -0.27 -5.90 -5.63
N GLN A 69 -0.98 -4.84 -5.26
CA GLN A 69 -0.60 -3.46 -5.52
C GLN A 69 -0.69 -2.66 -4.22
N VAL A 70 0.18 -1.66 -4.09
CA VAL A 70 0.15 -0.68 -3.01
C VAL A 70 -0.29 0.67 -3.57
N SER A 71 -1.30 1.27 -2.98
CA SER A 71 -1.79 2.61 -3.33
C SER A 71 -1.66 3.57 -2.15
N LEU A 72 -1.29 4.80 -2.47
CA LEU A 72 -1.08 5.91 -1.56
C LEU A 72 -2.20 6.91 -1.79
N LEU A 73 -2.91 7.27 -0.73
CA LEU A 73 -3.99 8.24 -0.81
C LEU A 73 -3.90 9.31 0.26
N LYS A 74 -4.28 10.53 -0.12
CA LYS A 74 -4.42 11.65 0.81
C LYS A 74 -5.76 12.32 0.58
N ASN A 75 -6.47 12.59 1.66
CA ASN A 75 -7.80 13.20 1.60
C ASN A 75 -8.04 14.12 2.80
N SER A 76 -8.92 15.11 2.67
CA SER A 76 -9.35 15.99 3.76
C SER A 76 -10.51 15.41 4.58
N LEU A 77 -11.04 14.25 4.18
CA LEU A 77 -12.06 13.51 4.93
C LEU A 77 -11.51 12.16 5.38
N ALA A 78 -12.07 11.64 6.47
CA ALA A 78 -11.69 10.33 7.01
C ALA A 78 -12.09 9.15 6.09
N ASP A 79 -12.87 9.40 5.04
CA ASP A 79 -13.12 8.46 3.96
C ASP A 79 -12.13 8.68 2.82
N ALA A 80 -11.29 7.66 2.59
CA ALA A 80 -10.23 7.68 1.58
C ALA A 80 -10.71 8.04 0.17
N ARG A 81 -11.94 7.67 -0.20
CA ARG A 81 -12.50 7.90 -1.55
C ARG A 81 -13.61 8.94 -1.57
N ALA A 82 -13.76 9.73 -0.50
CA ALA A 82 -14.63 10.90 -0.57
C ALA A 82 -14.11 11.89 -1.61
N ALA A 83 -14.99 12.38 -2.48
CA ALA A 83 -14.61 13.37 -3.48
C ALA A 83 -14.28 14.69 -2.78
N THR A 84 -13.00 15.08 -2.78
CA THR A 84 -12.54 16.37 -2.24
C THR A 84 -11.60 17.07 -3.23
N PRO A 85 -11.51 18.41 -3.19
CA PRO A 85 -10.69 19.17 -4.15
C PRO A 85 -9.19 18.86 -4.12
N HIS A 86 -8.70 18.27 -3.02
CA HIS A 86 -7.28 17.98 -2.80
C HIS A 86 -7.02 16.48 -2.62
N GLN A 87 -7.89 15.65 -3.21
CA GLN A 87 -7.69 14.21 -3.20
C GLN A 87 -6.45 13.85 -4.02
N VAL A 88 -5.56 13.07 -3.40
CA VAL A 88 -4.43 12.43 -4.07
C VAL A 88 -4.66 10.92 -4.05
N GLU A 89 -4.44 10.28 -5.19
CA GLU A 89 -4.45 8.82 -5.33
C GLU A 89 -3.40 8.41 -6.37
N VAL A 90 -2.41 7.63 -5.95
CA VAL A 90 -1.35 7.12 -6.83
C VAL A 90 -0.90 5.73 -6.37
N SER A 91 -0.54 4.85 -7.29
CA SER A 91 0.12 3.58 -6.91
C SER A 91 1.57 3.85 -6.50
N LEU A 92 2.12 3.04 -5.60
CA LEU A 92 3.54 3.13 -5.22
C LEU A 92 4.45 3.00 -6.44
N ALA A 93 4.13 2.09 -7.36
CA ALA A 93 4.89 1.91 -8.59
C ALA A 93 4.88 3.15 -9.48
N ARG A 94 3.72 3.78 -9.65
CA ARG A 94 3.59 5.01 -10.43
C ARG A 94 4.32 6.18 -9.76
N LEU A 95 4.24 6.30 -8.43
CA LEU A 95 4.98 7.32 -7.69
C LEU A 95 6.49 7.21 -7.95
N LEU A 96 7.06 6.01 -7.81
CA LEU A 96 8.49 5.79 -8.04
C LEU A 96 8.88 6.17 -9.47
N TRP A 97 8.12 5.73 -10.47
CA TRP A 97 8.39 6.00 -11.88
C TRP A 97 8.20 7.46 -12.27
N GLU A 98 7.00 8.00 -12.07
CA GLU A 98 6.61 9.27 -12.67
C GLU A 98 6.97 10.48 -11.80
N THR A 99 7.10 10.30 -10.49
CA THR A 99 7.44 11.40 -9.57
C THR A 99 8.91 11.43 -9.21
N PHE A 100 9.52 10.26 -8.95
CA PHE A 100 10.92 10.18 -8.53
C PHE A 100 11.89 9.74 -9.64
N ASP A 101 11.42 9.43 -10.84
CA ASP A 101 12.23 8.90 -11.96
C ASP A 101 13.02 7.62 -11.59
N LEU A 102 12.48 6.84 -10.65
CA LEU A 102 13.06 5.60 -10.14
C LEU A 102 12.47 4.38 -10.85
N HIS A 103 13.21 3.91 -11.84
CA HIS A 103 12.90 2.69 -12.63
C HIS A 103 13.23 1.38 -11.90
N LEU A 104 12.91 1.30 -10.60
CA LEU A 104 13.22 0.15 -9.74
C LEU A 104 12.26 -1.02 -9.93
N LEU A 105 11.04 -0.74 -10.42
CA LEU A 105 10.01 -1.72 -10.74
C LEU A 105 9.84 -1.82 -12.27
N PRO A 106 9.27 -2.90 -12.83
CA PRO A 106 9.09 -3.06 -14.27
C PRO A 106 8.29 -1.96 -15.01
N GLY A 107 7.48 -1.17 -14.30
CA GLY A 107 6.63 -0.13 -14.90
C GLY A 107 5.80 0.62 -13.86
N PRO A 108 5.16 1.75 -14.23
CA PRO A 108 4.31 2.55 -13.33
C PRO A 108 3.04 1.81 -12.90
N ASP A 109 2.59 0.84 -13.69
CA ASP A 109 1.42 0.00 -13.40
C ASP A 109 1.82 -1.37 -12.83
N HIS A 110 2.99 -1.48 -12.18
CA HIS A 110 3.48 -2.75 -11.65
C HIS A 110 2.54 -3.33 -10.58
N TRP A 111 2.29 -4.64 -10.72
CA TRP A 111 1.68 -5.49 -9.71
C TRP A 111 2.66 -6.59 -9.33
N TRP A 112 2.99 -6.68 -8.04
CA TRP A 112 3.77 -7.80 -7.55
C TRP A 112 2.95 -9.08 -7.68
N THR A 113 3.62 -10.18 -8.05
CA THR A 113 2.99 -11.49 -8.22
C THR A 113 3.71 -12.52 -7.37
N PHE A 114 2.96 -13.34 -6.65
CA PHE A 114 3.50 -14.41 -5.80
C PHE A 114 2.55 -15.62 -5.78
N ARG A 115 3.06 -16.78 -5.41
CA ARG A 115 2.32 -18.06 -5.47
C ARG A 115 2.09 -18.69 -4.11
N ASN A 116 2.83 -18.28 -3.09
CA ASN A 116 2.78 -18.86 -1.76
C ASN A 116 3.15 -17.82 -0.68
N VAL A 117 3.01 -18.22 0.58
CA VAL A 117 3.25 -17.35 1.75
C VAL A 117 4.69 -16.82 1.80
N ALA A 118 5.68 -17.65 1.44
CA ALA A 118 7.08 -17.23 1.48
C ALA A 118 7.37 -16.15 0.43
N GLU A 119 6.92 -16.36 -0.82
CA GLU A 119 7.01 -15.35 -1.89
C GLU A 119 6.20 -14.09 -1.54
N GLY A 120 5.03 -14.24 -0.94
CA GLY A 120 4.21 -13.11 -0.47
C GLY A 120 4.93 -12.28 0.58
N GLY A 121 5.66 -12.92 1.51
CA GLY A 121 6.51 -12.23 2.49
C GLY A 121 7.65 -11.45 1.84
N GLN A 122 8.30 -12.00 0.81
CA GLN A 122 9.35 -11.32 0.06
C GLN A 122 8.82 -10.11 -0.70
N VAL A 123 7.70 -10.28 -1.41
CA VAL A 123 7.00 -9.19 -2.11
C VAL A 123 6.59 -8.06 -1.16
N LEU A 124 6.10 -8.41 0.04
CA LEU A 124 5.76 -7.43 1.07
C LEU A 124 6.99 -6.68 1.59
N ALA A 125 8.11 -7.38 1.77
CA ALA A 125 9.35 -6.76 2.21
C ALA A 125 9.89 -5.77 1.16
N GLU A 126 9.89 -6.16 -0.12
CA GLU A 126 10.30 -5.30 -1.23
C GLU A 126 9.39 -4.07 -1.37
N ALA A 127 8.07 -4.28 -1.43
CA ALA A 127 7.12 -3.17 -1.50
C ALA A 127 7.23 -2.26 -0.26
N GLY A 128 7.44 -2.84 0.92
CA GLY A 128 7.66 -2.13 2.17
C GLY A 128 8.89 -1.23 2.14
N GLN A 129 10.02 -1.70 1.60
CA GLN A 129 11.23 -0.90 1.46
C GLN A 129 10.94 0.41 0.70
N TRP A 130 10.28 0.33 -0.46
CA TRP A 130 9.97 1.51 -1.26
C TRP A 130 8.86 2.35 -0.66
N LEU A 131 7.88 1.71 -0.03
CA LEU A 131 6.81 2.38 0.69
C LEU A 131 7.37 3.28 1.79
N PHE A 132 8.32 2.80 2.60
CA PHE A 132 8.88 3.60 3.69
C PHE A 132 10.00 4.55 3.25
N ALA A 133 10.74 4.23 2.18
CA ALA A 133 11.76 5.12 1.64
C ALA A 133 11.18 6.33 0.89
N TYR A 134 10.11 6.13 0.12
CA TYR A 134 9.55 7.15 -0.78
C TYR A 134 8.06 7.40 -0.53
N GLY A 135 7.25 6.35 -0.48
CA GLY A 135 5.78 6.47 -0.43
C GLY A 135 5.26 7.24 0.78
N VAL A 136 5.61 6.80 1.98
CA VAL A 136 5.17 7.40 3.25
C VAL A 136 5.74 8.81 3.43
N PRO A 137 7.05 9.07 3.25
CA PRO A 137 7.58 10.43 3.32
C PRO A 137 6.90 11.39 2.34
N TRP A 138 6.71 10.98 1.08
CA TRP A 138 6.02 11.79 0.07
C TRP A 138 4.56 12.07 0.43
N LEU A 139 3.83 11.04 0.86
CA LEU A 139 2.41 11.17 1.23
C LEU A 139 2.21 12.12 2.42
N GLU A 140 3.22 12.21 3.29
CA GLU A 140 3.26 13.05 4.48
C GLU A 140 3.90 14.43 4.24
N ASP A 141 4.16 14.79 2.98
CA ASP A 141 4.85 16.03 2.57
C ASP A 141 6.26 16.20 3.16
N ARG A 142 6.91 15.10 3.58
CA ARG A 142 8.27 15.09 4.14
C ARG A 142 9.35 14.83 3.10
N LEU A 143 8.96 14.51 1.87
CA LEU A 143 9.84 14.27 0.74
C LEU A 143 9.19 14.82 -0.53
N GLN A 144 9.85 15.75 -1.21
CA GLN A 144 9.43 16.23 -2.52
C GLN A 144 10.42 15.76 -3.60
N PRO A 145 9.97 15.57 -4.85
CA PRO A 145 10.87 15.24 -5.94
C PRO A 145 11.91 16.36 -6.16
N GLY A 146 13.18 15.97 -6.32
CA GLY A 146 14.29 16.91 -6.53
C GLY A 146 14.96 17.47 -5.27
N GLU A 147 14.55 17.01 -4.08
CA GLU A 147 15.28 17.23 -2.83
C GLU A 147 16.20 16.03 -2.57
N ASP A 148 17.51 16.21 -2.79
CA ASP A 148 18.59 15.26 -2.45
C ASP A 148 19.14 15.48 -1.03
#